data_AF-A0A8H1LGJ1-F1
#
_entry.id   AF-A0A8H1LGJ1-F1
#
_cell.length_a   1.000
_cell.length_b   1.000
_cell.length_c   1.000
_cell.angle_alpha   90.00
_cell.angle_beta   90.00
_cell.angle_gamma   90.00
#
_symmetry.space_group_name_H-M   'P 1'
#
loop_
_entity.id
_entity.type
_entity.pdbx_description
1 polymer ?
#
loop_
_entity_poly.entity_id
_entity_poly.type
_entity_poly.pdbx_seq_one_letter_code
_entity_poly.pdbx_strand_id
1 'polypeptide(L)'
;MAYVQHLSVRVPWHDSGWGGTVCEDPLGNSSCILLKKVGEDRDDILEAAHAGQRFEVLGAEPACLAERGGFLSPRRHVVTRKHPYGHTDALRAVSDTLVDVPPFSVHGIPFYWLNRENAVEVAEEQRIVGFSEGAEDFAVGKLGFRPNWLLHGDNQRAVIEAFFENVRSEQSLVFFYLKHSPFEAQPRRMLVGAACVDALTLPGQWNGSDRTAFPNHMWETIVRHTLRPDGTGGILLPVQELERLAAQGRDVSVALAVAPERNREFSYATEHVSPDVAVAALLELKRAAQAASELGCSVAERSRQWLDRQLGMAWRRRGPAPGLPAVLGRLGFEHPVFTARVLASVVSEGEDPWPVLQQALEGAGGPAEFRRLVSGTSRGIWQHVDEGRRQALRLLSRFDLTRDQLDRVLDRKTGIELTDEELLDNPYDLVNCTVDDGEPILLRNRRPGLLSRPRARRTLSAAGDRAPGRPLGPETGRGRPRHCAAARRG
;
A
#
# COMPACT_ATOMS: atom_id res chain seq x y z
N MET A 1 5.17 -12.38 -19.46
CA MET A 1 5.53 -10.96 -19.26
C MET A 1 6.35 -10.85 -17.99
N ALA A 2 7.28 -9.88 -17.90
CA ALA A 2 8.01 -9.64 -16.65
C ALA A 2 7.06 -9.20 -15.53
N TYR A 3 7.37 -9.57 -14.30
CA TYR A 3 6.65 -9.10 -13.12
C TYR A 3 6.70 -7.56 -13.03
N VAL A 4 5.60 -6.94 -12.61
CA VAL A 4 5.45 -5.48 -12.50
C VAL A 4 5.08 -5.12 -11.08
N GLN A 5 5.83 -4.21 -10.48
CA GLN A 5 5.56 -3.66 -9.16
C GLN A 5 4.91 -2.28 -9.27
N HIS A 6 3.77 -2.09 -8.58
CA HIS A 6 3.09 -0.80 -8.49
C HIS A 6 3.53 -0.04 -7.23
N LEU A 7 3.37 1.28 -7.24
CA LEU A 7 3.81 2.18 -6.18
C LEU A 7 2.64 3.00 -5.62
N SER A 8 2.71 3.35 -4.36
CA SER A 8 1.97 4.47 -3.78
C SER A 8 2.94 5.59 -3.44
N VAL A 9 2.47 6.84 -3.51
CA VAL A 9 3.23 8.01 -3.11
C VAL A 9 2.34 8.97 -2.33
N ARG A 10 2.80 9.36 -1.13
CA ARG A 10 2.11 10.34 -0.30
C ARG A 10 2.35 11.75 -0.82
N VAL A 11 1.29 12.53 -0.95
CA VAL A 11 1.35 13.95 -1.29
C VAL A 11 0.64 14.78 -0.21
N PRO A 12 0.96 16.07 -0.03
CA PRO A 12 0.28 16.93 0.92
C PRO A 12 -1.03 17.44 0.32
N TRP A 13 -1.99 17.84 1.15
CA TRP A 13 -3.11 18.64 0.65
C TRP A 13 -2.61 19.98 0.12
N HIS A 14 -3.15 20.40 -1.03
CA HIS A 14 -2.85 21.69 -1.65
C HIS A 14 -4.13 22.25 -2.29
N ASP A 15 -4.55 23.45 -1.87
CA ASP A 15 -5.83 24.06 -2.25
C ASP A 15 -5.82 24.63 -3.68
N SER A 16 -4.68 25.13 -4.17
CA SER A 16 -4.45 25.51 -5.58
C SER A 16 -4.09 24.29 -6.46
N GLY A 17 -4.17 23.07 -5.90
CA GLY A 17 -3.69 21.86 -6.54
C GLY A 17 -2.16 21.76 -6.54
N TRP A 18 -1.61 20.79 -7.27
CA TRP A 18 -0.18 20.44 -7.16
C TRP A 18 0.69 21.01 -8.30
N GLY A 19 0.25 22.12 -8.89
CA GLY A 19 0.79 22.70 -10.12
C GLY A 19 2.12 23.46 -9.99
N GLY A 20 2.70 23.54 -8.79
CA GLY A 20 3.91 24.32 -8.52
C GLY A 20 3.65 25.78 -8.13
N THR A 21 2.53 26.02 -7.45
CA THR A 21 2.09 27.33 -6.93
C THR A 21 1.95 27.25 -5.42
N VAL A 22 2.11 28.38 -4.74
CA VAL A 22 1.74 28.56 -3.34
C VAL A 22 0.24 28.32 -3.19
N CYS A 23 -0.21 27.91 -2.00
CA CYS A 23 -1.63 27.76 -1.70
C CYS A 23 -2.38 29.08 -1.99
N GLU A 24 -3.66 29.01 -2.36
CA GLU A 24 -4.52 30.20 -2.51
C GLU A 24 -4.81 30.84 -1.14
N ASP A 25 -4.98 30.01 -0.11
CA ASP A 25 -5.08 30.42 1.29
C ASP A 25 -4.12 29.60 2.16
N PRO A 26 -2.83 29.98 2.21
CA PRO A 26 -1.83 29.26 3.01
C PRO A 26 -2.20 29.17 4.50
N LEU A 27 -2.84 30.21 5.05
CA LEU A 27 -3.20 30.28 6.46
C LEU A 27 -4.46 29.45 6.78
N GLY A 28 -5.42 29.40 5.85
CA GLY A 28 -6.58 28.52 5.94
C GLY A 28 -6.25 27.03 5.73
N ASN A 29 -5.14 26.72 5.05
CA ASN A 29 -4.69 25.35 4.85
C ASN A 29 -4.04 24.76 6.12
N SER A 30 -4.86 24.25 7.02
CA SER A 30 -4.44 23.52 8.23
C SER A 30 -4.20 22.02 8.00
N SER A 31 -4.57 21.49 6.84
CA SER A 31 -4.42 20.06 6.55
C SER A 31 -2.98 19.70 6.22
N CYS A 32 -2.24 20.59 5.56
CA CYS A 32 -0.85 20.33 5.16
C CYS A 32 0.12 20.37 6.36
N ILE A 33 -0.12 21.22 7.37
CA ILE A 33 0.74 21.34 8.57
C ILE A 33 0.71 20.11 9.47
N LEU A 34 -0.29 19.23 9.34
CA LEU A 34 -0.33 17.94 10.04
C LEU A 34 0.81 17.01 9.58
N LEU A 35 1.39 17.26 8.41
CA LEU A 35 2.67 16.67 8.03
C LEU A 35 3.79 17.41 8.74
N LYS A 36 4.49 16.68 9.64
CA LYS A 36 5.55 17.21 10.50
C LYS A 36 6.47 18.23 9.79
N LYS A 37 7.01 17.88 8.62
CA LYS A 37 7.94 18.74 7.89
C LYS A 37 7.32 20.05 7.42
N VAL A 38 6.06 20.01 6.95
CA VAL A 38 5.35 21.24 6.58
C VAL A 38 5.03 22.07 7.82
N GLY A 39 4.57 21.43 8.90
CA GLY A 39 4.27 22.14 10.15
C GLY A 39 5.48 22.79 10.80
N GLU A 40 6.68 22.23 10.64
CA GLU A 40 7.92 22.77 11.20
C GLU A 40 8.56 23.86 10.33
N ASP A 41 8.52 23.70 8.99
CA ASP A 41 9.32 24.52 8.06
C ASP A 41 8.52 25.56 7.27
N ARG A 42 7.17 25.58 7.33
CA ARG A 42 6.36 26.53 6.55
C ARG A 42 6.52 27.97 7.05
N ASP A 43 6.82 28.89 6.13
CA ASP A 43 6.86 30.33 6.42
C ASP A 43 5.52 30.97 6.07
N ASP A 44 4.64 31.08 7.06
CA ASP A 44 3.28 31.62 6.92
C ASP A 44 3.27 33.06 6.39
N ILE A 45 4.25 33.89 6.78
CA ILE A 45 4.31 35.30 6.34
C ILE A 45 4.69 35.36 4.87
N LEU A 46 5.73 34.61 4.48
CA LEU A 46 6.22 34.58 3.12
C LEU A 46 5.20 33.95 2.16
N GLU A 47 4.62 32.82 2.54
CA GLU A 47 3.64 32.12 1.72
C GLU A 47 2.34 32.92 1.59
N ALA A 48 1.81 33.52 2.67
CA ALA A 48 0.62 34.37 2.59
C ALA A 48 0.84 35.60 1.69
N ALA A 49 2.03 36.22 1.71
CA ALA A 49 2.35 37.34 0.84
C ALA A 49 2.41 36.98 -0.66
N HIS A 50 2.62 35.69 -0.98
CA HIS A 50 2.76 35.18 -2.34
C HIS A 50 1.68 34.13 -2.69
N ALA A 51 0.54 34.17 -2.00
CA ALA A 51 -0.57 33.23 -2.22
C ALA A 51 -0.99 33.16 -3.69
N GLY A 52 -1.25 31.96 -4.19
CA GLY A 52 -1.58 31.66 -5.60
C GLY A 52 -0.46 31.92 -6.61
N GLN A 53 0.66 32.53 -6.19
CA GLN A 53 1.81 32.75 -7.08
C GLN A 53 2.65 31.48 -7.20
N ARG A 54 3.54 31.46 -8.18
CA ARG A 54 4.37 30.29 -8.44
C ARG A 54 5.50 30.17 -7.44
N PHE A 55 5.96 28.96 -7.13
CA PHE A 55 7.04 28.76 -6.15
C PHE A 55 8.32 29.56 -6.43
N GLU A 56 8.62 29.87 -7.70
CA GLU A 56 9.82 30.64 -8.05
C GLU A 56 9.84 32.06 -7.45
N VAL A 57 8.67 32.64 -7.13
CA VAL A 57 8.61 33.99 -6.54
C VAL A 57 9.10 34.05 -5.10
N LEU A 58 9.07 32.92 -4.40
CA LEU A 58 9.49 32.84 -3.00
C LEU A 58 10.98 33.05 -2.82
N GLY A 59 11.79 32.82 -3.87
CA GLY A 59 13.25 32.82 -3.78
C GLY A 59 13.82 31.71 -2.87
N ALA A 60 12.96 30.85 -2.31
CA ALA A 60 13.26 29.76 -1.39
C ALA A 60 12.36 28.56 -1.68
N GLU A 61 12.77 27.37 -1.23
CA GLU A 61 11.98 26.13 -1.34
C GLU A 61 10.81 26.18 -0.33
N PRO A 62 9.54 26.16 -0.77
CA PRO A 62 8.41 26.07 0.16
C PRO A 62 8.38 24.69 0.81
N ALA A 63 7.92 24.64 2.07
CA ALA A 63 7.94 23.42 2.87
C ALA A 63 7.13 22.26 2.23
N CYS A 64 6.05 22.60 1.52
CA CYS A 64 5.24 21.61 0.82
C CYS A 64 6.01 20.90 -0.31
N LEU A 65 7.02 21.53 -0.91
CA LEU A 65 7.81 20.94 -2.01
C LEU A 65 8.65 19.76 -1.50
N ALA A 66 9.23 19.87 -0.31
CA ALA A 66 9.92 18.75 0.34
C ALA A 66 8.97 17.55 0.62
N GLU A 67 7.69 17.84 0.83
CA GLU A 67 6.63 16.84 0.99
C GLU A 67 5.93 16.43 -0.32
N ARG A 68 6.43 16.82 -1.50
CA ARG A 68 5.91 16.47 -2.85
C ARG A 68 4.68 17.28 -3.30
N GLY A 69 4.52 18.49 -2.77
CA GLY A 69 3.44 19.42 -3.13
C GLY A 69 3.43 19.88 -4.59
N GLY A 70 4.54 19.71 -5.32
CA GLY A 70 4.68 20.13 -6.72
C GLY A 70 4.61 19.00 -7.76
N PHE A 71 4.10 17.80 -7.42
CA PHE A 71 4.23 16.64 -8.31
C PHE A 71 3.53 16.79 -9.69
N LEU A 72 2.51 17.65 -9.81
CA LEU A 72 1.85 17.97 -11.09
C LEU A 72 2.46 19.18 -11.80
N SER A 73 3.56 19.74 -11.30
CA SER A 73 4.19 20.91 -11.89
C SER A 73 4.66 20.62 -13.32
N PRO A 74 4.32 21.49 -14.30
CA PRO A 74 4.88 21.42 -15.66
C PRO A 74 6.31 21.97 -15.73
N ARG A 75 6.87 22.46 -14.62
CA ARG A 75 8.22 23.00 -14.53
C ARG A 75 9.09 22.15 -13.61
N ARG A 76 10.39 22.17 -13.92
CA ARG A 76 11.43 21.60 -13.07
C ARG A 76 11.51 22.35 -11.75
N HIS A 77 11.79 21.62 -10.68
CA HIS A 77 12.09 22.15 -9.36
C HIS A 77 13.45 21.65 -8.92
N VAL A 78 14.15 22.42 -8.10
CA VAL A 78 15.38 21.99 -7.44
C VAL A 78 15.13 21.99 -5.95
N VAL A 79 15.46 20.87 -5.34
CA VAL A 79 15.11 20.59 -3.97
C VAL A 79 16.39 20.34 -3.18
N THR A 80 16.57 21.08 -2.09
CA THR A 80 17.79 20.96 -1.29
C THR A 80 17.61 19.87 -0.24
N ARG A 81 18.59 18.97 -0.15
CA ARG A 81 18.62 17.90 0.85
C ARG A 81 19.80 18.06 1.78
N LYS A 82 19.52 17.86 3.06
CA LYS A 82 20.47 17.92 4.17
C LYS A 82 20.55 16.55 4.81
N HIS A 83 21.76 16.07 5.05
CA HIS A 83 21.95 14.77 5.70
C HIS A 83 21.58 14.88 7.19
N PRO A 84 20.68 14.01 7.73
CA PRO A 84 20.23 14.11 9.13
C PRO A 84 21.37 14.08 10.16
N TYR A 85 22.44 13.35 9.84
CA TYR A 85 23.61 13.17 10.70
C TYR A 85 24.87 13.88 10.18
N GLY A 86 24.73 14.84 9.26
CA GLY A 86 25.88 15.59 8.71
C GLY A 86 26.65 16.42 9.75
N HIS A 87 26.06 16.65 10.93
CA HIS A 87 26.69 17.33 12.06
C HIS A 87 27.71 16.46 12.83
N THR A 88 27.73 15.14 12.58
CA THR A 88 28.63 14.19 13.27
C THR A 88 30.01 14.15 12.61
N ASP A 89 31.06 13.85 13.39
CA ASP A 89 32.44 13.80 12.86
C ASP A 89 32.62 12.78 11.72
N ALA A 90 31.94 11.64 11.79
CA ALA A 90 31.99 10.60 10.76
C ALA A 90 31.46 11.07 9.40
N LEU A 91 30.54 12.05 9.40
CA LEU A 91 29.79 12.52 8.23
C LEU A 91 29.95 14.02 7.96
N ARG A 92 30.84 14.71 8.67
CA ARG A 92 31.07 16.16 8.58
C ARG A 92 31.48 16.63 7.18
N ALA A 93 32.05 15.72 6.37
CA ALA A 93 32.44 16.00 5.00
C ALA A 93 31.26 15.99 4.00
N VAL A 94 30.08 15.49 4.40
CA VAL A 94 28.86 15.54 3.59
C VAL A 94 28.32 16.96 3.57
N SER A 95 27.96 17.40 2.38
CA SER A 95 27.38 18.72 2.13
C SER A 95 25.97 18.62 1.55
N ASP A 96 25.23 19.71 1.68
CA ASP A 96 23.90 19.84 1.09
C ASP A 96 23.94 19.46 -0.39
N THR A 97 22.99 18.63 -0.80
CA THR A 97 22.91 18.11 -2.16
C THR A 97 21.63 18.61 -2.82
N LEU A 98 21.77 19.13 -4.03
CA LEU A 98 20.65 19.62 -4.83
C LEU A 98 20.08 18.46 -5.66
N VAL A 99 18.79 18.17 -5.48
CA VAL A 99 18.07 17.15 -6.21
C VAL A 99 17.21 17.83 -7.28
N ASP A 100 17.48 17.52 -8.54
CA ASP A 100 16.67 18.00 -9.66
C ASP A 100 15.40 17.15 -9.78
N VAL A 101 14.24 17.82 -9.74
CA VAL A 101 12.92 17.20 -9.92
C VAL A 101 12.36 17.70 -11.25
N PRO A 102 12.37 16.87 -12.31
CA PRO A 102 11.83 17.26 -13.61
C PRO A 102 10.31 17.54 -13.56
N PRO A 103 9.74 18.16 -14.61
CA PRO A 103 8.29 18.29 -14.74
C PRO A 103 7.56 16.96 -14.55
N PHE A 104 6.37 17.00 -13.94
CA PHE A 104 5.49 15.85 -13.73
C PHE A 104 6.20 14.66 -13.07
N SER A 105 6.93 14.96 -12.00
CA SER A 105 7.73 14.00 -11.25
C SER A 105 7.52 14.13 -9.76
N VAL A 106 7.80 13.04 -9.05
CA VAL A 106 7.73 12.97 -7.60
C VAL A 106 8.95 12.23 -7.06
N HIS A 107 9.51 12.65 -5.92
CA HIS A 107 10.55 11.87 -5.25
C HIS A 107 9.92 10.76 -4.39
N GLY A 108 10.25 9.52 -4.71
CA GLY A 108 9.88 8.34 -3.97
C GLY A 108 10.95 7.95 -2.95
N ILE A 109 10.53 7.68 -1.72
CA ILE A 109 11.42 7.28 -0.61
C ILE A 109 10.84 6.03 0.04
N PRO A 110 11.49 4.85 -0.07
CA PRO A 110 11.02 3.60 0.51
C PRO A 110 11.32 3.55 2.01
N PHE A 111 10.61 4.40 2.77
CA PHE A 111 10.91 4.70 4.17
C PHE A 111 10.84 3.46 5.07
N TYR A 112 9.90 2.54 4.83
CA TYR A 112 9.82 1.27 5.57
C TYR A 112 11.08 0.42 5.36
N TRP A 113 11.54 0.30 4.12
CA TRP A 113 12.65 -0.55 3.73
C TRP A 113 14.00 -0.02 4.22
N LEU A 114 14.13 1.31 4.35
CA LEU A 114 15.34 1.97 4.83
C LEU A 114 15.42 2.05 6.37
N ASN A 115 14.36 1.66 7.08
CA ASN A 115 14.41 1.47 8.52
C ASN A 115 15.25 0.24 8.84
N ARG A 116 16.17 0.34 9.80
CA ARG A 116 17.13 -0.70 10.13
C ARG A 116 16.47 -2.00 10.61
N GLU A 117 15.44 -1.90 11.45
CA GLU A 117 14.77 -3.08 12.00
C GLU A 117 13.96 -3.79 10.90
N ASN A 118 13.23 -3.01 10.11
CA ASN A 118 12.41 -3.53 9.03
C ASN A 118 13.24 -4.05 7.84
N ALA A 119 14.43 -3.49 7.60
CA ALA A 119 15.29 -3.91 6.49
C ALA A 119 15.67 -5.40 6.60
N VAL A 120 15.79 -5.92 7.82
CA VAL A 120 16.06 -7.34 8.07
C VAL A 120 14.87 -8.19 7.64
N GLU A 121 13.66 -7.86 8.08
CA GLU A 121 12.42 -8.53 7.66
C GLU A 121 12.23 -8.48 6.13
N VAL A 122 12.46 -7.30 5.53
CA VAL A 122 12.39 -7.14 4.07
C VAL A 122 13.42 -8.02 3.37
N ALA A 123 14.64 -8.13 3.90
CA ALA A 123 15.68 -9.01 3.36
C ALA A 123 15.36 -10.50 3.54
N GLU A 124 14.50 -10.89 4.49
CA GLU A 124 13.99 -12.26 4.59
C GLU A 124 12.97 -12.57 3.49
N GLU A 125 12.07 -11.63 3.18
CA GLU A 125 11.04 -11.81 2.14
C GLU A 125 11.57 -11.62 0.71
N GLN A 126 12.51 -10.69 0.54
CA GLN A 126 13.04 -10.21 -0.72
C GLN A 126 14.53 -10.51 -0.80
N ARG A 127 15.01 -10.86 -2.00
CA ARG A 127 16.44 -11.03 -2.21
C ARG A 127 17.12 -9.67 -2.46
N ILE A 128 17.75 -9.10 -1.44
CA ILE A 128 18.50 -7.83 -1.54
C ILE A 128 19.99 -8.12 -1.77
N VAL A 129 20.45 -7.97 -3.00
CA VAL A 129 21.84 -8.26 -3.37
C VAL A 129 22.77 -7.17 -2.84
N GLY A 130 23.81 -7.56 -2.10
CA GLY A 130 24.82 -6.63 -1.58
C GLY A 130 24.49 -6.04 -0.22
N PHE A 131 23.36 -6.42 0.39
CA PHE A 131 23.06 -6.06 1.78
C PHE A 131 24.02 -6.78 2.74
N SER A 132 24.60 -6.03 3.68
CA SER A 132 25.56 -6.53 4.67
C SER A 132 25.33 -5.90 6.04
N GLU A 133 24.94 -6.72 7.02
CA GLU A 133 24.80 -6.30 8.42
C GLU A 133 26.15 -5.85 9.01
N GLY A 134 27.25 -6.53 8.66
CA GLY A 134 28.58 -6.13 9.12
C GLY A 134 29.01 -4.73 8.63
N ALA A 135 28.55 -4.32 7.46
CA ALA A 135 28.77 -2.95 6.96
C ALA A 135 27.95 -1.91 7.75
N GLU A 136 26.74 -2.26 8.19
CA GLU A 136 25.96 -1.41 9.09
C GLU A 136 26.61 -1.29 10.48
N ASP A 137 27.12 -2.39 11.03
CA ASP A 137 27.78 -2.39 12.33
C ASP A 137 29.06 -1.54 12.31
N PHE A 138 29.82 -1.62 11.22
CA PHE A 138 30.97 -0.74 10.99
C PHE A 138 30.55 0.74 10.98
N ALA A 139 29.50 1.08 10.23
CA ALA A 139 29.00 2.46 10.15
C ALA A 139 28.52 2.98 11.51
N VAL A 140 27.78 2.16 12.28
CA VAL A 140 27.34 2.50 13.65
C VAL A 140 28.53 2.71 14.58
N GLY A 141 29.54 1.84 14.51
CA GLY A 141 30.77 1.98 15.29
C GLY A 141 31.51 3.29 15.02
N LYS A 142 31.48 3.78 13.77
CA LYS A 142 32.04 5.09 13.40
C LYS A 142 31.16 6.27 13.81
N LEU A 143 29.84 6.12 13.76
CA LEU A 143 28.89 7.18 14.11
C LEU A 143 28.81 7.41 15.63
N GLY A 144 29.05 6.37 16.45
CA GLY A 144 29.06 6.44 17.91
C GLY A 144 27.70 6.29 18.58
N PHE A 145 26.63 6.07 17.80
CA PHE A 145 25.30 5.69 18.28
C PHE A 145 24.57 4.88 17.21
N ARG A 146 23.49 4.20 17.60
CA ARG A 146 22.69 3.35 16.71
C ARG A 146 21.42 4.10 16.25
N PRO A 147 21.36 4.58 15.00
CA PRO A 147 20.15 5.20 14.47
C PRO A 147 19.14 4.16 13.99
N ASN A 148 17.88 4.60 13.88
CA ASN A 148 16.77 3.79 13.36
C ASN A 148 16.86 3.52 11.85
N TRP A 149 17.77 4.20 11.14
CA TRP A 149 17.90 4.13 9.68
C TRP A 149 19.19 3.40 9.27
N LEU A 150 19.16 2.81 8.08
CA LEU A 150 20.38 2.31 7.44
C LEU A 150 21.35 3.46 7.17
N LEU A 151 22.62 3.23 7.47
CA LEU A 151 23.68 4.23 7.35
C LEU A 151 24.61 3.93 6.19
N HIS A 152 24.98 2.67 5.98
CA HIS A 152 26.01 2.34 5.03
C HIS A 152 25.48 2.54 3.60
N GLY A 153 26.18 3.35 2.82
CA GLY A 153 25.76 3.77 1.49
C GLY A 153 25.52 2.59 0.54
N ASP A 154 26.32 1.53 0.62
CA ASP A 154 26.09 0.34 -0.20
C ASP A 154 24.79 -0.40 0.17
N ASN A 155 24.42 -0.44 1.45
CA ASN A 155 23.16 -1.04 1.88
C ASN A 155 21.97 -0.15 1.48
N GLN A 156 22.10 1.17 1.64
CA GLN A 156 21.10 2.12 1.17
C GLN A 156 20.84 1.95 -0.33
N ARG A 157 21.91 1.89 -1.14
CA ARG A 157 21.81 1.64 -2.59
C ARG A 157 21.16 0.28 -2.88
N ALA A 158 21.65 -0.79 -2.25
CA ALA A 158 21.14 -2.15 -2.48
C ALA A 158 19.63 -2.26 -2.19
N VAL A 159 19.17 -1.67 -1.08
CA VAL A 159 17.75 -1.65 -0.70
C VAL A 159 16.92 -0.84 -1.69
N ILE A 160 17.39 0.34 -2.11
CA ILE A 160 16.68 1.20 -3.07
C ILE A 160 16.61 0.54 -4.44
N GLU A 161 17.71 -0.06 -4.91
CA GLU A 161 17.75 -0.81 -6.17
C GLU A 161 16.77 -1.99 -6.13
N ALA A 162 16.76 -2.76 -5.05
CA ALA A 162 15.81 -3.86 -4.88
C ALA A 162 14.35 -3.39 -4.85
N PHE A 163 14.07 -2.25 -4.21
CA PHE A 163 12.72 -1.67 -4.16
C PHE A 163 12.21 -1.27 -5.56
N PHE A 164 13.04 -0.65 -6.38
CA PHE A 164 12.63 -0.14 -7.70
C PHE A 164 12.88 -1.12 -8.86
N GLU A 165 13.56 -2.25 -8.63
CA GLU A 165 13.96 -3.23 -9.66
C GLU A 165 12.84 -3.61 -10.64
N ASN A 166 11.63 -3.81 -10.11
CA ASN A 166 10.47 -4.30 -10.86
C ASN A 166 9.47 -3.20 -11.21
N VAL A 167 9.83 -1.94 -11.01
CA VAL A 167 9.05 -0.80 -11.46
C VAL A 167 9.42 -0.52 -12.92
N ARG A 168 8.53 -0.95 -13.81
CA ARG A 168 8.66 -0.84 -15.26
C ARG A 168 7.92 0.39 -15.81
N SER A 169 8.58 1.10 -16.72
CA SER A 169 8.01 2.22 -17.50
C SER A 169 6.75 1.80 -18.27
N GLU A 170 5.74 2.66 -18.30
CA GLU A 170 4.43 2.51 -18.95
C GLU A 170 3.59 1.29 -18.51
N GLN A 171 4.12 0.53 -17.55
CA GLN A 171 3.47 -0.66 -17.03
C GLN A 171 3.15 -0.51 -15.54
N SER A 172 4.05 0.06 -14.75
CA SER A 172 3.82 0.25 -13.33
C SER A 172 2.88 1.42 -13.11
N LEU A 173 1.95 1.26 -12.18
CA LEU A 173 1.09 2.33 -11.72
C LEU A 173 1.72 3.00 -10.51
N VAL A 174 1.57 4.31 -10.42
CA VAL A 174 1.80 5.11 -9.23
C VAL A 174 0.47 5.69 -8.75
N PHE A 175 0.10 5.39 -7.50
CA PHE A 175 -1.10 5.91 -6.85
C PHE A 175 -0.73 7.05 -5.92
N PHE A 176 -1.37 8.20 -6.08
CA PHE A 176 -1.16 9.37 -5.23
C PHE A 176 -2.21 9.39 -4.14
N TYR A 177 -1.80 9.62 -2.89
CA TYR A 177 -2.71 9.63 -1.76
C TYR A 177 -2.39 10.71 -0.73
N LEU A 178 -3.42 11.16 -0.02
CA LEU A 178 -3.35 12.06 1.12
C LEU A 178 -3.43 11.27 2.42
N LYS A 179 -2.57 11.64 3.36
CA LYS A 179 -2.70 11.24 4.77
C LYS A 179 -3.67 12.14 5.54
N HIS A 180 -3.72 13.41 5.16
CA HIS A 180 -4.55 14.44 5.77
C HIS A 180 -5.19 15.28 4.66
N SER A 181 -6.47 15.58 4.80
CA SER A 181 -7.32 16.33 3.88
C SER A 181 -8.29 17.21 4.68
N PRO A 182 -8.89 18.25 4.05
CA PRO A 182 -9.72 19.23 4.76
C PRO A 182 -11.15 18.75 5.03
N PHE A 183 -11.53 17.52 4.64
CA PHE A 183 -12.90 17.03 4.79
C PHE A 183 -13.18 16.53 6.22
N GLU A 184 -14.32 16.94 6.80
CA GLU A 184 -14.72 16.60 8.18
C GLU A 184 -14.83 15.07 8.42
N ALA A 185 -15.33 14.32 7.43
CA ALA A 185 -15.45 12.87 7.47
C ALA A 185 -14.48 12.18 6.49
N GLN A 186 -13.25 12.68 6.41
CA GLN A 186 -12.26 12.10 5.51
C GLN A 186 -11.95 10.63 5.85
N PRO A 187 -11.68 9.79 4.83
CA PRO A 187 -11.07 8.51 5.09
C PRO A 187 -9.67 8.70 5.67
N ARG A 188 -9.22 7.73 6.48
CA ARG A 188 -7.89 7.73 7.09
C ARG A 188 -6.77 7.94 6.06
N ARG A 189 -6.95 7.38 4.85
CA ARG A 189 -6.10 7.60 3.67
C ARG A 189 -6.99 7.80 2.45
N MET A 190 -6.74 8.86 1.70
CA MET A 190 -7.57 9.24 0.55
C MET A 190 -6.75 9.19 -0.74
N LEU A 191 -7.22 8.47 -1.75
CA LEU A 191 -6.61 8.52 -3.09
C LEU A 191 -6.97 9.85 -3.76
N VAL A 192 -6.00 10.46 -4.43
CA VAL A 192 -6.24 11.68 -5.25
C VAL A 192 -6.08 11.41 -6.73
N GLY A 193 -5.35 10.36 -7.12
CA GLY A 193 -5.17 10.04 -8.52
C GLY A 193 -4.25 8.85 -8.73
N ALA A 194 -4.08 8.48 -9.99
CA ALA A 194 -3.16 7.45 -10.42
C ALA A 194 -2.64 7.71 -11.83
N ALA A 195 -1.45 7.23 -12.13
CA ALA A 195 -0.85 7.29 -13.47
C ALA A 195 0.13 6.14 -13.71
N CYS A 196 0.61 6.01 -14.93
CA CYS A 196 1.74 5.15 -15.23
C CYS A 196 3.05 5.83 -14.79
N VAL A 197 4.00 5.03 -14.33
CA VAL A 197 5.40 5.43 -14.20
C VAL A 197 5.99 5.54 -15.60
N ASP A 198 6.56 6.68 -15.94
CA ASP A 198 7.22 6.94 -17.22
C ASP A 198 8.72 6.66 -17.12
N ALA A 199 9.41 7.21 -16.12
CA ALA A 199 10.84 7.01 -15.92
C ALA A 199 11.22 7.02 -14.44
N LEU A 200 12.36 6.38 -14.14
CA LEU A 200 12.99 6.37 -12.84
C LEU A 200 14.40 6.96 -12.92
N THR A 201 14.80 7.71 -11.91
CA THR A 201 16.19 8.11 -11.69
C THR A 201 16.56 7.78 -10.26
N LEU A 202 17.38 6.75 -10.09
CA LEU A 202 17.85 6.31 -8.77
C LEU A 202 18.80 7.36 -8.17
N PRO A 203 18.82 7.49 -6.83
CA PRO A 203 19.68 8.46 -6.16
C PRO A 203 21.16 8.09 -6.29
N GLY A 204 21.99 9.13 -6.32
CA GLY A 204 23.45 8.99 -6.22
C GLY A 204 23.95 9.05 -4.78
N GLN A 205 25.28 9.14 -4.64
CA GLN A 205 25.93 9.42 -3.37
C GLN A 205 25.71 10.87 -2.93
N TRP A 206 25.82 11.10 -1.63
CA TRP A 206 25.87 12.46 -1.10
C TRP A 206 27.14 13.19 -1.55
N ASN A 207 27.04 14.50 -1.79
CA ASN A 207 28.21 15.32 -2.08
C ASN A 207 29.22 15.28 -0.92
N GLY A 208 30.45 14.84 -1.20
CA GLY A 208 31.52 14.70 -0.20
C GLY A 208 31.53 13.38 0.56
N SER A 209 30.67 12.42 0.18
CA SER A 209 30.63 11.08 0.76
C SER A 209 31.91 10.26 0.51
N ASP A 210 32.72 10.61 -0.47
CA ASP A 210 34.02 10.01 -0.73
C ASP A 210 35.04 10.30 0.37
N ARG A 211 34.79 11.33 1.18
CA ARG A 211 35.67 11.79 2.28
C ARG A 211 35.12 11.45 3.67
N THR A 212 34.03 10.68 3.76
CA THR A 212 33.48 10.23 5.05
C THR A 212 34.05 8.89 5.49
N ALA A 213 33.80 8.52 6.75
CA ALA A 213 34.30 7.26 7.31
C ALA A 213 33.74 5.99 6.63
N PHE A 214 32.59 6.12 5.96
CA PHE A 214 31.92 5.10 5.16
C PHE A 214 31.10 5.79 4.05
N PRO A 215 30.77 5.12 2.93
CA PRO A 215 29.96 5.72 1.86
C PRO A 215 28.53 6.00 2.33
N ASN A 216 27.85 6.97 1.73
CA ASN A 216 26.47 7.36 2.02
C ASN A 216 25.73 7.69 0.71
N HIS A 217 24.53 7.13 0.54
CA HIS A 217 23.67 7.38 -0.60
C HIS A 217 22.44 8.22 -0.21
N MET A 218 21.97 9.03 -1.14
CA MET A 218 20.69 9.72 -1.00
C MET A 218 19.54 8.72 -1.11
N TRP A 219 18.34 9.13 -0.67
CA TRP A 219 17.17 8.25 -0.65
C TRP A 219 16.12 8.63 -1.70
N GLU A 220 16.27 9.80 -2.31
CA GLU A 220 15.32 10.39 -3.24
C GLU A 220 15.45 9.78 -4.63
N THR A 221 14.63 8.76 -4.92
CA THR A 221 14.43 8.28 -6.29
C THR A 221 13.42 9.17 -7.00
N ILE A 222 13.77 9.73 -8.16
CA ILE A 222 12.81 10.49 -8.97
C ILE A 222 11.94 9.53 -9.76
N VAL A 223 10.62 9.66 -9.60
CA VAL A 223 9.59 8.94 -10.34
C VAL A 223 8.86 9.93 -11.23
N ARG A 224 9.15 9.89 -12.53
CA ARG A 224 8.41 10.66 -13.54
C ARG A 224 7.15 9.90 -13.92
N HIS A 225 6.02 10.60 -14.05
CA HIS A 225 4.72 9.97 -14.31
C HIS A 225 3.99 10.59 -15.50
N THR A 226 3.05 9.82 -16.04
CA THR A 226 2.27 10.19 -17.22
C THR A 226 1.10 11.14 -16.91
N LEU A 227 0.73 11.35 -15.64
CA LEU A 227 -0.41 12.18 -15.25
C LEU A 227 -0.31 13.61 -15.77
N ARG A 228 -1.37 14.11 -16.42
CA ARG A 228 -1.53 15.50 -16.82
C ARG A 228 -2.86 16.07 -16.32
N PRO A 229 -2.96 17.39 -16.05
CA PRO A 229 -4.20 18.02 -15.59
C PRO A 229 -5.39 17.88 -16.55
N ASP A 230 -5.15 17.69 -17.85
CA ASP A 230 -6.19 17.47 -18.86
C ASP A 230 -6.74 16.03 -18.87
N GLY A 231 -6.26 15.18 -17.97
CA GLY A 231 -6.62 13.76 -17.85
C GLY A 231 -5.80 12.83 -18.74
N THR A 232 -4.78 13.34 -19.46
CA THR A 232 -3.89 12.49 -20.26
C THR A 232 -3.01 11.65 -19.35
N GLY A 233 -2.84 10.37 -19.69
CA GLY A 233 -1.89 9.47 -19.02
C GLY A 233 -2.26 9.08 -17.59
N GLY A 234 -3.45 9.40 -17.10
CA GLY A 234 -3.86 9.04 -15.75
C GLY A 234 -5.23 9.59 -15.36
N ILE A 235 -5.53 9.48 -14.07
CA ILE A 235 -6.67 10.13 -13.44
C ILE A 235 -6.22 11.01 -12.29
N LEU A 236 -6.81 12.19 -12.22
CA LEU A 236 -6.77 13.09 -11.08
C LEU A 236 -8.21 13.37 -10.67
N LEU A 237 -8.54 13.11 -9.40
CA LEU A 237 -9.85 13.44 -8.86
C LEU A 237 -9.94 14.96 -8.63
N PRO A 238 -11.11 15.59 -8.88
CA PRO A 238 -11.30 17.04 -8.75
C PRO A 238 -11.48 17.45 -7.28
N VAL A 239 -10.53 17.09 -6.41
CA VAL A 239 -10.69 17.21 -4.95
C VAL A 239 -10.76 18.66 -4.46
N GLN A 240 -10.13 19.61 -5.17
CA GLN A 240 -10.28 21.04 -4.89
C GLN A 240 -11.68 21.56 -5.21
N GLU A 241 -12.33 20.99 -6.25
CA GLU A 241 -13.72 21.33 -6.55
C GLU A 241 -14.67 20.74 -5.51
N LEU A 242 -14.41 19.50 -5.08
CA LEU A 242 -15.16 18.86 -3.99
C LEU A 242 -15.03 19.63 -2.67
N GLU A 243 -13.85 20.17 -2.36
CA GLU A 243 -13.65 21.01 -1.18
C GLU A 243 -14.52 22.28 -1.23
N ARG A 244 -14.56 22.98 -2.38
CA ARG A 244 -15.45 24.14 -2.56
C ARG A 244 -16.93 23.78 -2.40
N LEU A 245 -17.35 22.61 -2.88
CA LEU A 245 -18.73 22.14 -2.69
C LEU A 245 -19.01 21.80 -1.22
N ALA A 246 -18.06 21.19 -0.52
CA ALA A 246 -18.16 20.89 0.91
C ALA A 246 -18.27 22.17 1.75
N ALA A 247 -17.48 23.20 1.44
CA ALA A 247 -17.56 24.52 2.07
C ALA A 247 -18.92 25.21 1.88
N GLN A 248 -19.67 24.85 0.83
CA GLN A 248 -21.05 25.30 0.59
C GLN A 248 -22.10 24.43 1.30
N GLY A 249 -21.69 23.47 2.13
CA GLY A 249 -22.56 22.56 2.87
C GLY A 249 -23.08 21.38 2.06
N ARG A 250 -22.52 21.09 0.88
CA ARG A 250 -22.89 19.89 0.11
C ARG A 250 -22.14 18.67 0.64
N ASP A 251 -22.84 17.55 0.79
CA ASP A 251 -22.20 16.28 1.13
C ASP A 251 -21.42 15.74 -0.08
N VAL A 252 -20.10 15.64 0.07
CA VAL A 252 -19.18 15.12 -0.94
C VAL A 252 -18.56 13.78 -0.53
N SER A 253 -18.95 13.21 0.61
CA SER A 253 -18.35 11.99 1.19
C SER A 253 -18.33 10.82 0.20
N VAL A 254 -19.40 10.66 -0.60
CA VAL A 254 -19.51 9.65 -1.65
C VAL A 254 -18.52 9.83 -2.79
N ALA A 255 -17.96 11.02 -2.99
CA ALA A 255 -16.95 11.30 -4.03
C ALA A 255 -15.51 11.24 -3.49
N LEU A 256 -15.31 10.99 -2.19
CA LEU A 256 -13.98 10.79 -1.61
C LEU A 256 -13.51 9.35 -1.87
N ALA A 257 -12.36 9.19 -2.51
CA ALA A 257 -11.79 7.87 -2.80
C ALA A 257 -11.00 7.36 -1.59
N VAL A 258 -11.46 6.27 -0.98
CA VAL A 258 -10.77 5.63 0.14
C VAL A 258 -9.61 4.82 -0.40
N ALA A 259 -8.41 4.99 0.16
CA ALA A 259 -7.30 4.11 -0.17
C ALA A 259 -7.56 2.72 0.43
N PRO A 260 -7.48 1.62 -0.34
CA PRO A 260 -7.63 0.29 0.20
C PRO A 260 -6.43 -0.05 1.09
N GLU A 261 -6.59 0.11 2.40
CA GLU A 261 -5.59 -0.27 3.40
C GLU A 261 -5.72 -1.77 3.70
N ARG A 262 -4.74 -2.57 3.28
CA ARG A 262 -4.58 -3.97 3.72
C ARG A 262 -3.40 -4.12 4.67
N ASN A 263 -2.30 -3.44 4.36
CA ASN A 263 -1.10 -3.41 5.18
C ASN A 263 -0.45 -2.02 5.07
N ARG A 264 0.78 -1.95 4.58
CA ARG A 264 1.62 -0.74 4.53
C ARG A 264 1.46 0.11 3.28
N GLU A 265 0.69 -0.34 2.29
CA GLU A 265 0.65 0.23 0.93
C GLU A 265 0.30 1.72 0.89
N PHE A 266 -0.41 2.27 1.88
CA PHE A 266 -0.75 3.70 1.96
C PHE A 266 -0.36 4.34 3.29
N SER A 267 0.76 3.89 3.89
CA SER A 267 1.24 4.36 5.20
C SER A 267 2.54 5.17 5.15
N TYR A 268 3.38 4.95 4.13
CA TYR A 268 4.73 5.53 4.02
C TYR A 268 4.85 6.55 2.88
N ALA A 269 5.96 7.29 2.84
CA ALA A 269 6.21 8.24 1.76
C ALA A 269 6.11 7.60 0.37
N THR A 270 6.67 6.39 0.23
CA THR A 270 6.50 5.53 -0.93
C THR A 270 6.54 4.08 -0.50
N GLU A 271 5.64 3.26 -1.06
CA GLU A 271 5.59 1.82 -0.78
C GLU A 271 5.10 1.05 -2.01
N HIS A 272 5.37 -0.25 -2.04
CA HIS A 272 4.80 -1.19 -2.99
C HIS A 272 3.29 -1.33 -2.80
N VAL A 273 2.58 -1.48 -3.92
CA VAL A 273 1.14 -1.80 -3.95
C VAL A 273 0.97 -3.19 -4.56
N SER A 274 0.30 -4.10 -3.84
CA SER A 274 0.04 -5.45 -4.35
C SER A 274 -0.91 -5.41 -5.56
N PRO A 275 -0.94 -6.44 -6.42
CA PRO A 275 -1.87 -6.48 -7.55
C PRO A 275 -3.34 -6.37 -7.13
N ASP A 276 -3.76 -7.01 -6.03
CA ASP A 276 -5.15 -6.95 -5.53
C ASP A 276 -5.48 -5.55 -5.01
N VAL A 277 -4.54 -4.93 -4.29
CA VAL A 277 -4.69 -3.55 -3.78
C VAL A 277 -4.73 -2.55 -4.93
N ALA A 278 -3.94 -2.75 -5.99
CA ALA A 278 -3.97 -1.91 -7.18
C ALA A 278 -5.32 -1.99 -7.91
N VAL A 279 -5.87 -3.19 -8.06
CA VAL A 279 -7.22 -3.38 -8.62
C VAL A 279 -8.27 -2.67 -7.76
N ALA A 280 -8.21 -2.84 -6.43
CA ALA A 280 -9.12 -2.17 -5.51
C ALA A 280 -8.99 -0.64 -5.58
N ALA A 281 -7.77 -0.10 -5.67
CA ALA A 281 -7.52 1.34 -5.77
C ALA A 281 -8.08 1.92 -7.08
N LEU A 282 -7.90 1.21 -8.20
CA LEU A 282 -8.49 1.62 -9.48
C LEU A 282 -10.03 1.61 -9.46
N LEU A 283 -10.64 0.61 -8.81
CA LEU A 283 -12.09 0.54 -8.62
C LEU A 283 -12.60 1.70 -7.75
N GLU A 284 -11.90 2.02 -6.66
CA GLU A 284 -12.24 3.16 -5.80
C GLU A 284 -12.10 4.50 -6.52
N LEU A 285 -11.03 4.69 -7.31
CA LEU A 285 -10.87 5.86 -8.17
C LEU A 285 -12.01 5.97 -9.20
N LYS A 286 -12.41 4.85 -9.82
CA LYS A 286 -13.54 4.81 -10.77
C LYS A 286 -14.86 5.20 -10.11
N ARG A 287 -15.15 4.65 -8.92
CA ARG A 287 -16.34 4.97 -8.12
C ARG A 287 -16.38 6.45 -7.75
N ALA A 288 -15.29 6.96 -7.18
CA ALA A 288 -15.18 8.36 -6.76
C ALA A 288 -15.29 9.33 -7.94
N ALA A 289 -14.66 9.01 -9.07
CA ALA A 289 -14.76 9.80 -10.30
C ALA A 289 -16.21 9.91 -10.82
N GLN A 290 -16.95 8.80 -10.79
CA GLN A 290 -18.36 8.76 -11.16
C GLN A 290 -19.21 9.63 -10.21
N ALA A 291 -19.04 9.44 -8.90
CA ALA A 291 -19.76 10.23 -7.89
C ALA A 291 -19.43 11.73 -7.96
N ALA A 292 -18.17 12.10 -8.18
CA ALA A 292 -17.78 13.50 -8.38
C ALA A 292 -18.49 14.12 -9.61
N SER A 293 -18.66 13.34 -10.67
CA SER A 293 -19.34 13.81 -11.88
C SER A 293 -20.84 13.99 -11.67
N GLU A 294 -21.47 13.13 -10.87
CA GLU A 294 -22.87 13.25 -10.46
C GLU A 294 -23.10 14.49 -9.56
N LEU A 295 -22.08 14.91 -8.81
CA LEU A 295 -22.09 16.16 -8.04
C LEU A 295 -21.84 17.41 -8.89
N GLY A 296 -21.56 17.25 -10.19
CA GLY A 296 -21.31 18.32 -11.15
C GLY A 296 -19.84 18.70 -11.33
N CYS A 297 -18.89 17.98 -10.73
CA CYS A 297 -17.47 18.24 -10.90
C CYS A 297 -16.95 17.73 -12.25
N SER A 298 -15.93 18.41 -12.78
CA SER A 298 -15.34 18.03 -14.06
C SER A 298 -14.36 16.86 -13.90
N VAL A 299 -14.67 15.72 -14.52
CA VAL A 299 -13.75 14.59 -14.67
C VAL A 299 -13.55 14.30 -16.15
N ALA A 300 -12.30 14.35 -16.62
CA ALA A 300 -11.98 14.16 -18.02
C ALA A 300 -12.35 12.75 -18.51
N GLU A 301 -13.06 12.67 -19.64
CA GLU A 301 -13.51 11.39 -20.21
C GLU A 301 -12.33 10.46 -20.54
N ARG A 302 -11.22 11.04 -21.02
CA ARG A 302 -9.98 10.29 -21.27
C ARG A 302 -9.40 9.63 -20.00
N SER A 303 -9.59 10.21 -18.82
CA SER A 303 -9.19 9.59 -17.56
C SER A 303 -10.05 8.38 -17.21
N ARG A 304 -11.36 8.41 -17.54
CA ARG A 304 -12.25 7.25 -17.35
C ARG A 304 -11.86 6.10 -18.29
N GLN A 305 -11.57 6.41 -19.56
CA GLN A 305 -11.07 5.43 -20.53
C GLN A 305 -9.71 4.85 -20.12
N TRP A 306 -8.83 5.68 -19.57
CA TRP A 306 -7.56 5.23 -19.01
C TRP A 306 -7.77 4.27 -17.83
N LEU A 307 -8.66 4.61 -16.89
CA LEU A 307 -9.00 3.74 -15.75
C LEU A 307 -9.49 2.37 -16.20
N ASP A 308 -10.42 2.31 -17.16
CA ASP A 308 -10.96 1.04 -17.65
C ASP A 308 -9.89 0.16 -18.30
N ARG A 309 -8.99 0.78 -19.07
CA ARG A 309 -7.84 0.09 -19.66
C ARG A 309 -6.91 -0.46 -18.58
N GLN A 310 -6.54 0.37 -17.61
CA GLN A 310 -5.62 -0.05 -16.54
C GLN A 310 -6.25 -1.09 -15.63
N LEU A 311 -7.55 -1.04 -15.36
CA LEU A 311 -8.25 -2.06 -14.61
C LEU A 311 -8.19 -3.41 -15.32
N GLY A 312 -8.43 -3.44 -16.64
CA GLY A 312 -8.27 -4.64 -17.45
C GLY A 312 -6.83 -5.19 -17.43
N MET A 313 -5.82 -4.32 -17.44
CA MET A 313 -4.41 -4.71 -17.35
C MET A 313 -4.04 -5.22 -15.94
N ALA A 314 -4.50 -4.55 -14.89
CA ALA A 314 -4.26 -4.94 -13.50
C ALA A 314 -4.85 -6.32 -13.21
N TRP A 315 -6.05 -6.62 -13.73
CA TRP A 315 -6.65 -7.96 -13.61
C TRP A 315 -5.82 -9.06 -14.27
N ARG A 316 -5.21 -8.79 -15.44
CA ARG A 316 -4.31 -9.75 -16.08
C ARG A 316 -3.02 -9.96 -15.28
N ARG A 317 -2.42 -8.87 -14.81
CA ARG A 317 -1.17 -8.89 -14.02
C ARG A 317 -1.31 -9.52 -12.64
N ARG A 318 -2.48 -9.39 -12.01
CA ARG A 318 -2.81 -10.10 -10.76
C ARG A 318 -2.54 -11.60 -10.86
N GLY A 319 -2.74 -12.17 -12.05
CA GLY A 319 -2.53 -13.58 -12.29
C GLY A 319 -3.49 -14.48 -11.49
N PRO A 320 -3.32 -15.80 -11.62
CA PRO A 320 -4.21 -16.76 -10.97
C PRO A 320 -3.88 -17.01 -9.49
N ALA A 321 -2.65 -16.71 -9.04
CA ALA A 321 -2.16 -17.06 -7.71
C ALA A 321 -1.42 -15.89 -7.01
N PRO A 322 -2.10 -14.79 -6.62
CA PRO A 322 -1.46 -13.66 -5.94
C PRO A 322 -0.92 -13.99 -4.53
N GLY A 323 -1.52 -14.94 -3.80
CA GLY A 323 -1.08 -15.39 -2.48
C GLY A 323 0.05 -16.41 -2.49
N LEU A 324 0.67 -16.63 -3.63
CA LEU A 324 1.77 -17.58 -3.77
C LEU A 324 2.97 -17.27 -2.85
N PRO A 325 3.36 -16.01 -2.57
CA PRO A 325 4.41 -15.72 -1.59
C PRO A 325 4.14 -16.33 -0.22
N ALA A 326 2.92 -16.19 0.33
CA ALA A 326 2.56 -16.75 1.63
C ALA A 326 2.68 -18.28 1.64
N VAL A 327 2.20 -18.94 0.57
CA VAL A 327 2.33 -20.39 0.39
C VAL A 327 3.79 -20.83 0.32
N LEU A 328 4.62 -20.12 -0.45
CA LEU A 328 6.05 -20.44 -0.57
C LEU A 328 6.78 -20.28 0.77
N GLY A 329 6.42 -19.27 1.56
CA GLY A 329 6.94 -19.10 2.92
C GLY A 329 6.58 -20.28 3.82
N ARG A 330 5.34 -20.79 3.73
CA ARG A 330 4.91 -22.00 4.46
C ARG A 330 5.59 -23.27 3.95
N LEU A 331 5.93 -23.34 2.67
CA LEU A 331 6.70 -24.44 2.08
C LEU A 331 8.21 -24.30 2.31
N GLY A 332 8.67 -23.35 3.13
CA GLY A 332 10.06 -23.21 3.53
C GLY A 332 10.98 -22.75 2.40
N PHE A 333 10.46 -21.97 1.44
CA PHE A 333 11.31 -21.29 0.46
C PHE A 333 11.98 -20.06 1.08
N GLU A 334 13.24 -19.85 0.71
CA GLU A 334 13.95 -18.61 1.00
C GLU A 334 13.40 -17.48 0.11
N HIS A 335 13.31 -16.26 0.66
CA HIS A 335 12.81 -15.08 -0.03
C HIS A 335 11.49 -15.33 -0.79
N PRO A 336 10.41 -15.69 -0.08
CA PRO A 336 9.16 -16.16 -0.70
C PRO A 336 8.58 -15.19 -1.73
N VAL A 337 8.69 -13.87 -1.52
CA VAL A 337 8.19 -12.88 -2.47
C VAL A 337 9.05 -12.85 -3.73
N PHE A 338 10.38 -12.87 -3.58
CA PHE A 338 11.30 -12.99 -4.71
C PHE A 338 11.07 -14.29 -5.50
N THR A 339 10.92 -15.41 -4.80
CA THR A 339 10.69 -16.73 -5.40
C THR A 339 9.38 -16.78 -6.17
N ALA A 340 8.30 -16.19 -5.64
CA ALA A 340 7.03 -16.05 -6.36
C ALA A 340 7.17 -15.25 -7.66
N ARG A 341 7.98 -14.17 -7.65
CA ARG A 341 8.23 -13.34 -8.84
C ARG A 341 8.99 -14.13 -9.91
N VAL A 342 10.01 -14.89 -9.53
CA VAL A 342 10.76 -15.77 -10.46
C VAL A 342 9.84 -16.85 -11.04
N LEU A 343 8.96 -17.44 -10.22
CA LEU A 343 7.99 -18.40 -10.70
C LEU A 343 7.00 -17.77 -11.69
N ALA A 344 6.50 -16.57 -11.40
CA ALA A 344 5.61 -15.85 -12.30
C ALA A 344 6.28 -15.45 -13.62
N SER A 345 7.61 -15.21 -13.64
CA SER A 345 8.32 -14.84 -14.86
C SER A 345 8.61 -16.02 -15.80
N VAL A 346 8.64 -17.26 -15.28
CA VAL A 346 8.87 -18.47 -16.09
C VAL A 346 7.57 -19.13 -16.59
N VAL A 347 6.42 -18.52 -16.29
CA VAL A 347 5.08 -18.99 -16.67
C VAL A 347 4.44 -17.96 -17.63
N SER A 348 3.62 -18.42 -18.57
CA SER A 348 2.94 -17.50 -19.50
C SER A 348 1.89 -16.65 -18.78
N GLU A 349 1.54 -15.50 -19.35
CA GLU A 349 0.58 -14.58 -18.71
C GLU A 349 -0.79 -15.26 -18.52
N GLY A 350 -1.26 -15.28 -17.27
CA GLY A 350 -2.56 -15.87 -16.91
C GLY A 350 -2.54 -17.40 -16.72
N GLU A 351 -1.43 -18.08 -17.01
CA GLU A 351 -1.28 -19.51 -16.74
C GLU A 351 -1.07 -19.79 -15.26
N ASP A 352 -1.54 -20.96 -14.81
CA ASP A 352 -1.40 -21.40 -13.43
C ASP A 352 0.07 -21.75 -13.13
N PRO A 353 0.72 -21.14 -12.11
CA PRO A 353 2.10 -21.46 -11.75
C PRO A 353 2.25 -22.79 -10.99
N TRP A 354 1.16 -23.37 -10.48
CA TRP A 354 1.22 -24.60 -9.67
C TRP A 354 1.85 -25.81 -10.35
N PRO A 355 1.57 -26.13 -11.63
CA PRO A 355 2.23 -27.24 -12.31
C PRO A 355 3.76 -27.12 -12.31
N VAL A 356 4.29 -25.91 -12.53
CA VAL A 356 5.74 -25.65 -12.49
C VAL A 356 6.29 -25.79 -11.08
N LEU A 357 5.58 -25.28 -10.07
CA LEU A 357 5.94 -25.44 -8.66
C LEU A 357 5.99 -26.92 -8.25
N GLN A 358 4.93 -27.68 -8.55
CA GLN A 358 4.82 -29.10 -8.21
C GLN A 358 5.92 -29.92 -8.89
N GLN A 359 6.15 -29.72 -10.19
CA GLN A 359 7.20 -30.40 -10.93
C GLN A 359 8.60 -30.16 -10.29
N ALA A 360 8.87 -28.94 -9.85
CA ALA A 360 10.14 -28.59 -9.23
C ALA A 360 10.30 -29.16 -7.80
N LEU A 361 9.22 -29.20 -7.03
CA LEU A 361 9.17 -29.81 -5.69
C LEU A 361 9.29 -31.34 -5.74
N GLU A 362 8.71 -31.98 -6.75
CA GLU A 362 8.76 -33.43 -6.97
C GLU A 362 10.07 -33.90 -7.63
N GLY A 363 10.92 -32.96 -8.08
CA GLY A 363 12.16 -33.29 -8.78
C GLY A 363 11.95 -33.76 -10.22
N ALA A 364 10.74 -33.58 -10.77
CA ALA A 364 10.34 -34.00 -12.12
C ALA A 364 10.78 -33.02 -13.24
N GLY A 365 11.59 -32.00 -12.93
CA GLY A 365 12.13 -31.04 -13.90
C GLY A 365 11.56 -29.62 -13.75
N GLY A 366 11.49 -28.89 -14.85
CA GLY A 366 11.03 -27.50 -14.90
C GLY A 366 12.11 -26.47 -15.25
N PRO A 367 11.74 -25.18 -15.40
CA PRO A 367 12.65 -24.10 -15.76
C PRO A 367 13.85 -24.00 -14.81
N ALA A 368 15.06 -23.94 -15.36
CA ALA A 368 16.30 -23.98 -14.57
C ALA A 368 16.41 -22.81 -13.58
N GLU A 369 15.90 -21.64 -13.96
CA GLU A 369 15.88 -20.43 -13.14
C GLU A 369 15.11 -20.63 -11.83
N PHE A 370 13.91 -21.21 -11.89
CA PHE A 370 13.10 -21.50 -10.71
C PHE A 370 13.63 -22.70 -9.91
N ARG A 371 14.08 -23.76 -10.59
CA ARG A 371 14.60 -24.97 -9.91
C ARG A 371 15.76 -24.69 -8.96
N ARG A 372 16.58 -23.69 -9.24
CA ARG A 372 17.72 -23.28 -8.39
C ARG A 372 17.28 -22.71 -7.04
N LEU A 373 16.02 -22.24 -6.94
CA LEU A 373 15.44 -21.69 -5.71
C LEU A 373 14.77 -22.77 -4.84
N VAL A 374 14.61 -23.99 -5.34
CA VAL A 374 14.00 -25.10 -4.61
C VAL A 374 15.06 -25.81 -3.75
N SER A 375 14.94 -25.67 -2.43
CA SER A 375 15.85 -26.29 -1.47
C SER A 375 15.45 -27.74 -1.11
N GLY A 376 16.36 -28.48 -0.49
CA GLY A 376 16.05 -29.80 0.09
C GLY A 376 14.97 -29.71 1.18
N THR A 377 14.95 -28.62 1.95
CA THR A 377 13.93 -28.33 2.97
C THR A 377 12.55 -28.20 2.33
N SER A 378 12.40 -27.43 1.25
CA SER A 378 11.11 -27.24 0.61
C SER A 378 10.55 -28.54 0.02
N ARG A 379 11.42 -29.38 -0.56
CA ARG A 379 11.03 -30.72 -1.02
C ARG A 379 10.64 -31.63 0.13
N GLY A 380 11.41 -31.61 1.22
CA GLY A 380 11.13 -32.38 2.43
C GLY A 380 9.78 -32.02 3.03
N ILE A 381 9.47 -30.73 3.16
CA ILE A 381 8.15 -30.26 3.61
C ILE A 381 7.06 -30.79 2.67
N TRP A 382 7.18 -30.56 1.35
CA TRP A 382 6.19 -30.98 0.36
C TRP A 382 5.86 -32.48 0.37
N GLN A 383 6.86 -33.34 0.60
CA GLN A 383 6.68 -34.79 0.70
C GLN A 383 5.77 -35.21 1.86
N HIS A 384 5.76 -34.45 2.95
CA HIS A 384 4.94 -34.71 4.13
C HIS A 384 3.57 -34.04 4.09
N VAL A 385 3.32 -33.16 3.12
CA VAL A 385 2.00 -32.55 2.91
C VAL A 385 1.09 -33.56 2.20
N ASP A 386 -0.03 -33.92 2.82
CA ASP A 386 -1.04 -34.78 2.23
C ASP A 386 -1.82 -34.09 1.09
N GLU A 387 -2.55 -34.87 0.29
CA GLU A 387 -3.25 -34.37 -0.90
C GLU A 387 -4.32 -33.31 -0.58
N GLY A 388 -5.04 -33.46 0.54
CA GLY A 388 -6.04 -32.48 0.97
C GLY A 388 -5.40 -31.14 1.28
N ARG A 389 -4.29 -31.16 2.05
CA ARG A 389 -3.52 -29.96 2.36
C ARG A 389 -2.88 -29.32 1.12
N ARG A 390 -2.41 -30.12 0.13
CA ARG A 390 -1.89 -29.59 -1.15
C ARG A 390 -2.97 -28.83 -1.92
N GLN A 391 -4.19 -29.36 -1.96
CA GLN A 391 -5.32 -28.71 -2.61
C GLN A 391 -5.72 -27.42 -1.87
N ALA A 392 -5.72 -27.44 -0.54
CA ALA A 392 -5.96 -26.26 0.28
C ALA A 392 -4.91 -25.16 0.02
N LEU A 393 -3.62 -25.49 -0.02
CA LEU A 393 -2.56 -24.52 -0.36
C LEU A 393 -2.75 -23.93 -1.76
N ARG A 394 -3.13 -24.75 -2.74
CA ARG A 394 -3.44 -24.28 -4.10
C ARG A 394 -4.63 -23.34 -4.13
N LEU A 395 -5.68 -23.65 -3.39
CA LEU A 395 -6.84 -22.77 -3.25
C LEU A 395 -6.46 -21.45 -2.57
N LEU A 396 -5.75 -21.50 -1.44
CA LEU A 396 -5.33 -20.32 -0.67
C LEU A 396 -4.43 -19.39 -1.48
N SER A 397 -3.56 -19.93 -2.35
CA SER A 397 -2.72 -19.11 -3.24
C SER A 397 -3.51 -18.17 -4.16
N ARG A 398 -4.82 -18.42 -4.38
CA ARG A 398 -5.68 -17.58 -5.23
C ARG A 398 -6.14 -16.29 -4.54
N PHE A 399 -5.96 -16.23 -3.21
CA PHE A 399 -6.27 -15.10 -2.35
C PHE A 399 -4.98 -14.40 -1.96
N ASP A 400 -4.94 -13.08 -2.05
CA ASP A 400 -3.78 -12.26 -1.61
C ASP A 400 -3.74 -12.19 -0.08
N LEU A 401 -3.30 -13.28 0.55
CA LEU A 401 -3.18 -13.45 2.00
C LEU A 401 -1.75 -13.18 2.48
N THR A 402 -1.62 -12.64 3.69
CA THR A 402 -0.32 -12.60 4.37
C THR A 402 0.09 -13.99 4.84
N ARG A 403 1.38 -14.17 5.16
CA ARG A 403 1.89 -15.42 5.73
C ARG A 403 1.17 -15.76 7.04
N ASP A 404 1.01 -14.78 7.92
CA ASP A 404 0.34 -14.95 9.22
C ASP A 404 -1.13 -15.36 9.05
N GLN A 405 -1.86 -14.75 8.11
CA GLN A 405 -3.24 -15.13 7.81
C GLN A 405 -3.32 -16.57 7.30
N LEU A 406 -2.43 -16.94 6.37
CA LEU A 406 -2.36 -18.29 5.83
C LEU A 406 -2.04 -19.32 6.92
N ASP A 407 -1.07 -19.03 7.78
CA ASP A 407 -0.67 -19.91 8.88
C ASP A 407 -1.79 -20.06 9.92
N ARG A 408 -2.50 -18.98 10.29
CA ARG A 408 -3.66 -19.05 11.20
C ARG A 408 -4.76 -19.94 10.64
N VAL A 409 -5.11 -19.79 9.36
CA VAL A 409 -6.13 -20.62 8.71
C VAL A 409 -5.69 -22.09 8.71
N LEU A 410 -4.46 -22.38 8.26
CA LEU A 410 -3.95 -23.74 8.11
C LEU A 410 -3.71 -24.46 9.46
N ASP A 411 -3.35 -23.70 10.49
CA ASP A 411 -3.10 -24.21 11.85
C ASP A 411 -4.36 -24.18 12.72
N ARG A 412 -5.53 -23.79 12.17
CA ARG A 412 -6.83 -23.68 12.85
C ARG A 412 -6.80 -22.76 14.07
N LYS A 413 -6.12 -21.61 13.93
CA LYS A 413 -5.97 -20.57 14.97
C LYS A 413 -6.79 -19.32 14.67
N THR A 414 -7.80 -19.44 13.83
CA THR A 414 -8.78 -18.39 13.50
C THR A 414 -9.95 -18.42 14.49
N GLY A 415 -10.73 -17.33 14.59
CA GLY A 415 -11.90 -17.26 15.47
C GLY A 415 -12.94 -18.38 15.28
N ILE A 416 -13.06 -18.90 14.05
CA ILE A 416 -13.77 -20.15 13.75
C ILE A 416 -12.77 -21.13 13.14
N GLU A 417 -12.66 -22.34 13.69
CA GLU A 417 -11.82 -23.38 13.07
C GLU A 417 -12.37 -23.77 11.70
N LEU A 418 -11.47 -23.88 10.71
CA LEU A 418 -11.80 -24.30 9.36
C LEU A 418 -10.90 -25.47 8.98
N THR A 419 -11.50 -26.62 8.67
CA THR A 419 -10.75 -27.77 8.17
C THR A 419 -10.42 -27.61 6.68
N ASP A 420 -9.44 -28.37 6.18
CA ASP A 420 -9.09 -28.34 4.75
C ASP A 420 -10.27 -28.78 3.87
N GLU A 421 -11.07 -29.74 4.33
CA GLU A 421 -12.28 -30.21 3.63
C GLU A 421 -13.36 -29.13 3.53
N GLU A 422 -13.64 -28.43 4.63
CA GLU A 422 -14.59 -27.31 4.65
C GLU A 422 -14.11 -26.14 3.79
N LEU A 423 -12.82 -25.82 3.84
CA LEU A 423 -12.20 -24.79 3.01
C LEU A 423 -12.33 -25.11 1.51
N LEU A 424 -12.17 -26.38 1.14
CA LEU A 424 -12.31 -26.85 -0.24
C LEU A 424 -13.79 -26.89 -0.70
N ASP A 425 -14.72 -27.22 0.18
CA ASP A 425 -16.17 -27.19 -0.11
C ASP A 425 -16.68 -25.75 -0.29
N ASN A 426 -16.24 -24.84 0.58
CA ASN A 426 -16.63 -23.43 0.53
C ASN A 426 -15.47 -22.48 0.85
N PRO A 427 -14.73 -22.03 -0.17
CA PRO A 427 -13.61 -21.09 0.00
C PRO A 427 -14.01 -19.74 0.60
N TYR A 428 -15.29 -19.40 0.61
CA TYR A 428 -15.78 -18.13 1.15
C TYR A 428 -15.88 -18.11 2.67
N ASP A 429 -15.77 -19.27 3.33
CA ASP A 429 -15.72 -19.36 4.79
C ASP A 429 -14.43 -18.75 5.37
N LEU A 430 -13.44 -18.45 4.53
CA LEU A 430 -12.27 -17.63 4.89
C LEU A 430 -12.63 -16.27 5.49
N VAL A 431 -13.72 -15.65 5.02
CA VAL A 431 -14.17 -14.37 5.60
C VAL A 431 -14.73 -14.62 6.99
N ASN A 432 -15.62 -15.60 7.11
CA ASN A 432 -16.32 -15.90 8.34
C ASN A 432 -15.37 -16.32 9.45
N CYS A 433 -14.34 -17.11 9.13
CA CYS A 433 -13.41 -17.60 10.15
C CYS A 433 -12.50 -16.52 10.74
N THR A 434 -12.33 -15.39 10.04
CA THR A 434 -11.43 -14.30 10.46
C THR A 434 -12.16 -13.02 10.87
N VAL A 435 -13.51 -13.00 10.91
CA VAL A 435 -14.30 -11.78 11.23
C VAL A 435 -13.93 -11.17 12.58
N ASP A 436 -13.72 -12.01 13.58
CA ASP A 436 -13.41 -11.59 14.95
C ASP A 436 -11.89 -11.50 15.22
N ASP A 437 -11.07 -11.78 14.20
CA ASP A 437 -9.63 -11.62 14.30
C ASP A 437 -9.26 -10.14 14.13
N GLY A 438 -8.15 -9.69 14.73
CA GLY A 438 -7.66 -8.32 14.55
C GLY A 438 -7.28 -7.97 13.09
N GLU A 439 -7.25 -8.95 12.18
CA GLU A 439 -6.89 -8.82 10.76
C GLU A 439 -7.81 -9.69 9.87
N PRO A 440 -9.08 -9.29 9.67
CA PRO A 440 -10.05 -10.08 8.92
C PRO A 440 -9.69 -10.20 7.44
N ILE A 441 -9.89 -11.38 6.85
CA ILE A 441 -9.78 -11.60 5.41
C ILE A 441 -11.03 -11.02 4.74
N LEU A 442 -10.86 -9.97 3.94
CA LEU A 442 -11.96 -9.31 3.24
C LEU A 442 -12.09 -9.78 1.79
N LEU A 443 -13.22 -10.40 1.43
CA LEU A 443 -13.60 -10.65 0.04
C LEU A 443 -14.19 -9.40 -0.60
N ARG A 444 -13.34 -8.48 -1.07
CA ARG A 444 -13.84 -7.28 -1.76
C ARG A 444 -13.95 -7.39 -3.28
N ASN A 445 -13.32 -8.38 -3.90
CA ASN A 445 -13.38 -8.54 -5.37
C ASN A 445 -13.85 -9.94 -5.76
N ARG A 446 -15.14 -10.08 -6.07
CA ARG A 446 -15.75 -11.33 -6.56
C ARG A 446 -15.21 -11.64 -7.96
N ARG A 447 -14.51 -12.77 -8.12
CA ARG A 447 -14.20 -13.33 -9.43
C ARG A 447 -15.49 -13.88 -10.07
N PRO A 448 -15.87 -13.49 -11.30
CA PRO A 448 -16.83 -14.25 -12.08
C PRO A 448 -16.19 -15.61 -12.43
N GLY A 449 -16.76 -16.72 -11.95
CA GLY A 449 -16.32 -18.08 -12.33
C GLY A 449 -15.91 -19.03 -11.19
N LEU A 450 -16.15 -18.70 -9.91
CA LEU A 450 -15.94 -19.66 -8.81
C LEU A 450 -17.07 -20.70 -8.65
N LEU A 451 -18.08 -20.70 -9.53
CA LEU A 451 -19.28 -21.51 -9.37
C LEU A 451 -19.19 -22.86 -10.09
N SER A 452 -19.00 -23.92 -9.31
CA SER A 452 -19.85 -25.11 -9.40
C SER A 452 -21.06 -24.86 -8.48
N ARG A 453 -22.28 -25.00 -9.00
CA ARG A 453 -23.58 -24.62 -8.39
C ARG A 453 -23.69 -24.81 -6.85
N PRO A 454 -24.28 -23.87 -6.10
CA PRO A 454 -24.74 -24.16 -4.74
C PRO A 454 -25.97 -25.07 -4.81
N ARG A 455 -25.91 -26.25 -4.18
CA ARG A 455 -27.12 -27.02 -3.86
C ARG A 455 -27.84 -26.33 -2.69
N ALA A 456 -29.12 -26.06 -2.87
CA ALA A 456 -30.00 -25.53 -1.84
C ALA A 456 -29.95 -26.42 -0.59
N ARG A 457 -29.48 -25.88 0.54
CA ARG A 457 -29.66 -26.54 1.84
C ARG A 457 -31.15 -26.56 2.15
N ARG A 458 -31.69 -27.77 2.31
CA ARG A 458 -33.03 -28.04 2.86
C ARG A 458 -33.10 -27.45 4.27
N THR A 459 -33.99 -26.49 4.47
CA THR A 459 -34.52 -26.15 5.79
C THR A 459 -35.26 -27.36 6.34
N LEU A 460 -34.70 -27.97 7.39
CA LEU A 460 -35.42 -28.95 8.22
C LEU A 460 -36.34 -28.16 9.16
N SER A 461 -37.62 -28.13 8.80
CA SER A 461 -38.73 -27.87 9.70
C SER A 461 -39.09 -29.16 10.44
N ALA A 462 -39.22 -29.09 11.76
CA ALA A 462 -40.07 -29.95 12.58
C ALA A 462 -40.65 -29.04 13.68
N ALA A 463 -41.88 -28.55 13.54
CA ALA A 463 -43.15 -29.19 13.95
C ALA A 463 -43.26 -29.28 15.50
N GLY A 464 -44.30 -28.77 16.16
CA GLY A 464 -45.56 -28.26 15.61
C GLY A 464 -46.52 -27.69 16.66
N ASP A 465 -47.66 -27.27 16.10
CA ASP A 465 -49.03 -27.22 16.65
C ASP A 465 -49.27 -26.80 18.10
N ARG A 466 -49.89 -25.62 18.26
CA ARG A 466 -51.32 -25.49 18.61
C ARG A 466 -51.84 -24.06 18.37
N ALA A 467 -53.01 -23.99 17.75
CA ALA A 467 -53.74 -22.77 17.38
C ALA A 467 -54.73 -22.32 18.50
N PRO A 468 -55.66 -21.36 18.29
CA PRO A 468 -55.64 -20.05 18.98
C PRO A 468 -56.89 -19.78 19.86
N GLY A 469 -56.88 -18.76 20.72
CA GLY A 469 -58.12 -18.40 21.46
C GLY A 469 -58.09 -17.19 22.40
N ARG A 470 -58.44 -16.03 21.83
CA ARG A 470 -59.18 -14.85 22.36
C ARG A 470 -58.78 -14.10 23.67
N PRO A 471 -59.17 -12.79 23.77
CA PRO A 471 -58.60 -11.79 24.67
C PRO A 471 -59.51 -11.43 25.85
N LEU A 472 -58.95 -10.96 26.97
CA LEU A 472 -59.62 -10.14 27.99
C LEU A 472 -58.59 -9.24 28.70
N GLY A 473 -58.86 -7.93 28.77
CA GLY A 473 -58.15 -6.98 29.64
C GLY A 473 -58.69 -6.99 31.08
N PRO A 474 -58.66 -5.84 31.78
CA PRO A 474 -57.55 -5.28 32.54
C PRO A 474 -57.81 -5.37 34.07
N GLU A 475 -56.91 -4.77 34.87
CA GLU A 475 -57.15 -4.19 36.21
C GLU A 475 -56.33 -4.72 37.42
N THR A 476 -55.60 -3.74 38.00
CA THR A 476 -55.45 -3.44 39.43
C THR A 476 -54.52 -4.27 40.32
N GLY A 477 -53.76 -3.57 41.17
CA GLY A 477 -53.36 -4.13 42.46
C GLY A 477 -52.01 -3.70 43.06
N ARG A 478 -51.90 -2.44 43.46
CA ARG A 478 -51.16 -1.90 44.63
C ARG A 478 -50.14 -2.81 45.36
N GLY A 479 -48.93 -2.28 45.61
CA GLY A 479 -48.07 -2.73 46.70
C GLY A 479 -46.77 -1.91 46.84
N ARG A 480 -46.70 -1.08 47.87
CA ARG A 480 -45.67 -0.06 48.17
C ARG A 480 -44.31 -0.64 48.69
N PRO A 481 -43.27 0.21 48.81
CA PRO A 481 -41.85 -0.15 48.88
C PRO A 481 -41.33 -0.35 50.31
N ARG A 482 -40.11 -0.88 50.45
CA ARG A 482 -39.31 -0.76 51.68
C ARG A 482 -37.87 -0.33 51.39
N HIS A 483 -37.51 0.79 52.00
CA HIS A 483 -36.18 1.34 52.24
C HIS A 483 -35.36 0.45 53.20
N CYS A 484 -34.03 0.46 53.03
CA CYS A 484 -32.99 0.88 54.00
C CYS A 484 -31.61 0.47 53.44
N ALA A 485 -30.73 1.41 53.10
CA ALA A 485 -29.70 2.03 53.96
C ALA A 485 -28.61 1.00 54.38
N ALA A 486 -27.42 1.03 53.78
CA ALA A 486 -26.27 1.93 54.03
C ALA A 486 -25.26 1.33 55.01
N ALA A 487 -23.97 1.32 54.61
CA ALA A 487 -22.74 1.57 55.38
C ALA A 487 -21.57 0.70 54.87
N ARG A 488 -20.57 1.30 54.23
CA ARG A 488 -19.23 1.73 54.77
C ARG A 488 -18.18 0.62 54.60
N ARG A 489 -17.23 0.83 53.67
CA ARG A 489 -15.90 1.47 53.84
C ARG A 489 -14.85 0.54 54.47
N GLY A 490 -13.89 0.17 53.64
CA GLY A 490 -12.47 -0.04 53.92
C GLY A 490 -11.75 0.43 52.68
#